data_AF-A0A3R6NL62-F1
#
_entry.id   AF-A0A3R6NL62-F1
#
_cell.length_a   1.000
_cell.length_b   1.000
_cell.length_c   1.000
_cell.angle_alpha   90.00
_cell.angle_beta   90.00
_cell.angle_gamma   90.00
#
_symmetry.space_group_name_H-M   'P 1'
#
loop_
_entity.id
_entity.type
_entity.pdbx_description
1 polymer ?
#
loop_
_entity_poly.entity_id
_entity_poly.type
_entity_poly.pdbx_seq_one_letter_code
_entity_poly.pdbx_strand_id
1 'polypeptide(L)'
;MWYFLISSCTDEISSDKPELATGCVISMTNTEIKKEFGKALSKVLAESAPARELIKKEALEKIDYDYDVLYLMVKDEVLGDNTTLEGLLSKYLDKDFFYLIENQISNLTIFVPELPEDSFSAELWNIKIDIPDVAIRTFDQEGIPAYNIQKGEYVIDAAEIPTYPIVVVKENERIAGGDIHTKSSSTQGGTIKTRSHSNVVFSFIDDVFNNLDNKINTVALKGDRGGSPRGEPVSHNLKKVEDAYSIYKNVDGWHRDYVYYNLKPEDGISRDSVSGPFIYKFKECIVGFELLGNPETALAKISDQAGDPKKRGYRSPQVLWTEGEFEFLVKVYLGSVSLVGSELKTYFRANGNDLFGASNGSGRGGAKYSMFLKKKDMKLPLFEWNLEDYATSVKIAIEEVDDTESIKNTESTTVEFAGNIGFDISWGTTVKKGLKFGASAKKNHIIGFESTTTKGNDELGEVVVNFGDPVMVEESSIDWAGNKIFYPVLNPKYYTGWYRLYIAPEEM
;
A
#
# COMPACT_ATOMS: atom_id res chain seq x y z
N MET A 1 60.26 -8.78 -49.66
CA MET A 1 59.72 -7.43 -49.92
C MET A 1 60.38 -6.51 -48.92
N TRP A 2 61.14 -5.54 -49.41
CA TRP A 2 61.97 -4.65 -48.59
C TRP A 2 61.15 -3.47 -48.02
N TYR A 3 61.63 -2.97 -46.87
CA TYR A 3 61.80 -1.56 -46.47
C TYR A 3 60.82 -0.82 -45.51
N PHE A 4 61.49 -0.23 -44.51
CA PHE A 4 61.43 1.15 -43.96
C PHE A 4 60.53 1.52 -42.75
N LEU A 5 61.22 1.85 -41.64
CA LEU A 5 60.88 2.85 -40.63
C LEU A 5 61.08 4.27 -41.19
N ILE A 6 60.16 5.22 -41.02
CA ILE A 6 60.47 6.65 -40.79
C ILE A 6 59.37 7.28 -39.89
N SER A 7 59.85 8.01 -38.89
CA SER A 7 59.16 8.89 -37.93
C SER A 7 58.73 10.23 -38.55
N SER A 8 57.71 10.90 -38.00
CA SER A 8 57.69 12.36 -37.99
C SER A 8 56.88 12.90 -36.82
N CYS A 9 57.58 13.41 -35.81
CA CYS A 9 57.06 14.45 -34.91
C CYS A 9 57.03 15.79 -35.65
N THR A 10 56.00 16.60 -35.39
CA THR A 10 56.07 18.06 -35.48
C THR A 10 55.51 18.63 -34.19
N ASP A 11 56.29 19.55 -33.63
CA ASP A 11 56.23 20.09 -32.28
C ASP A 11 55.03 21.02 -32.00
N GLU A 12 54.63 20.95 -30.74
CA GLU A 12 54.15 22.00 -29.82
C GLU A 12 52.96 22.90 -30.19
N ILE A 13 51.94 22.87 -29.31
CA ILE A 13 51.63 24.00 -28.42
C ILE A 13 50.98 23.43 -27.15
N SER A 14 51.63 23.72 -26.01
CA SER A 14 51.11 23.57 -24.66
C SER A 14 49.87 24.47 -24.47
N SER A 15 48.81 23.89 -23.89
CA SER A 15 47.97 24.63 -22.97
C SER A 15 47.71 23.74 -21.77
N ASP A 16 48.57 23.85 -20.76
CA ASP A 16 48.27 23.42 -19.40
C ASP A 16 46.96 24.08 -18.95
N LYS A 17 45.88 23.31 -18.97
CA LYS A 17 44.72 23.55 -18.11
C LYS A 17 44.94 22.68 -16.88
N PRO A 18 44.90 23.22 -15.66
CA PRO A 18 44.87 22.36 -14.49
C PRO A 18 43.59 21.53 -14.61
N GLU A 19 43.73 20.21 -14.69
CA GLU A 19 42.64 19.32 -14.32
C GLU A 19 42.20 19.76 -12.93
N LEU A 20 41.01 20.37 -12.85
CA LEU A 20 40.30 20.45 -11.58
C LEU A 20 40.24 19.01 -11.08
N ALA A 21 40.88 18.77 -9.94
CA ALA A 21 40.66 17.57 -9.17
C ALA A 21 39.15 17.34 -9.12
N THR A 22 38.70 16.33 -9.86
CA THR A 22 37.32 15.87 -9.80
C THR A 22 37.16 15.44 -8.37
N GLY A 23 36.36 16.21 -7.61
CA GLY A 23 36.06 15.91 -6.23
C GLY A 23 35.67 14.44 -6.13
N CYS A 24 36.22 13.76 -5.13
CA CYS A 24 35.86 12.40 -4.80
C CYS A 24 34.34 12.34 -4.66
N VAL A 25 33.64 11.83 -5.67
CA VAL A 25 32.22 11.51 -5.55
C VAL A 25 32.20 10.36 -4.56
N ILE A 26 31.81 10.66 -3.33
CA ILE A 26 31.54 9.68 -2.29
C ILE A 26 30.40 8.81 -2.84
N SER A 27 30.76 7.65 -3.41
CA SER A 27 29.78 6.66 -3.87
C SER A 27 29.39 5.81 -2.66
N MET A 28 28.52 6.35 -1.81
CA MET A 28 27.92 5.60 -0.70
C MET A 28 26.65 4.89 -1.17
N THR A 29 26.45 3.68 -0.69
CA THR A 29 25.17 2.97 -0.78
C THR A 29 24.12 3.62 0.12
N ASN A 30 22.82 3.40 -0.15
CA ASN A 30 21.74 3.92 0.70
C ASN A 30 21.90 3.46 2.16
N THR A 31 22.35 2.23 2.38
CA THR A 31 22.66 1.70 3.72
C THR A 31 23.77 2.48 4.43
N GLU A 32 24.85 2.82 3.74
CA GLU A 32 25.94 3.61 4.32
C GLU A 32 25.49 5.03 4.64
N ILE A 33 24.68 5.65 3.77
CA ILE A 33 24.09 6.98 4.02
C ILE A 33 23.20 6.93 5.27
N LYS A 34 22.32 5.93 5.40
CA LYS A 34 21.48 5.76 6.60
C LYS A 34 22.32 5.59 7.86
N LYS A 35 23.40 4.79 7.82
CA LYS A 35 24.31 4.58 8.96
C LYS A 35 25.00 5.87 9.41
N GLU A 36 25.59 6.64 8.49
CA GLU A 36 26.24 7.91 8.85
C GLU A 36 25.25 8.96 9.33
N PHE A 37 24.07 9.05 8.69
CA PHE A 37 22.98 9.91 9.16
C PHE A 37 22.52 9.54 10.57
N GLY A 38 22.28 8.25 10.85
CA GLY A 38 21.82 7.81 12.16
C GLY A 38 22.86 7.99 13.26
N LYS A 39 24.17 7.85 12.96
CA LYS A 39 25.24 8.21 13.89
C LYS A 39 25.17 9.68 14.29
N ALA A 40 25.03 10.58 13.32
CA ALA A 40 24.89 12.01 13.58
C ALA A 40 23.59 12.32 14.34
N LEU A 41 22.47 11.72 13.93
CA LEU A 41 21.17 11.87 14.57
C LEU A 41 21.24 11.44 16.05
N SER A 42 21.88 10.31 16.38
CA SER A 42 22.00 9.84 17.76
C SER A 42 22.66 10.87 18.70
N LYS A 43 23.62 11.65 18.18
CA LYS A 43 24.27 12.74 18.93
C LYS A 43 23.33 13.93 19.07
N VAL A 44 22.68 14.34 17.98
CA VAL A 44 21.69 15.42 17.99
C VAL A 44 20.55 15.14 18.97
N LEU A 45 20.01 13.91 18.97
CA LEU A 45 18.92 13.51 19.86
C LEU A 45 19.32 13.45 21.31
N ALA A 46 20.59 13.25 21.64
CA ALA A 46 21.05 13.35 23.03
C ALA A 46 21.24 14.81 23.48
N GLU A 47 21.73 15.68 22.58
CA GLU A 47 22.11 17.05 22.90
C GLU A 47 20.94 18.05 22.83
N SER A 48 19.93 17.78 22.00
CA SER A 48 18.87 18.75 21.68
C SER A 48 17.47 18.22 22.01
N ALA A 49 16.89 18.75 23.10
CA ALA A 49 15.47 18.54 23.40
C ALA A 49 14.54 19.13 22.33
N PRO A 50 14.81 20.33 21.75
CA PRO A 50 14.02 20.85 20.64
C PRO A 50 13.99 19.95 19.41
N ALA A 51 15.08 19.24 19.09
CA ALA A 51 15.08 18.27 17.98
C ALA A 51 14.16 17.07 18.25
N ARG A 52 14.15 16.56 19.49
CA ARG A 52 13.22 15.49 19.92
C ARG A 52 11.77 15.96 19.87
N GLU A 53 11.51 17.21 20.24
CA GLU A 53 10.18 17.82 20.17
C GLU A 53 9.69 17.94 18.72
N LEU A 54 10.54 18.39 17.79
CA LEU A 54 10.22 18.42 16.36
C LEU A 54 9.83 17.02 15.86
N ILE A 55 10.70 16.01 16.06
CA ILE A 55 10.43 14.65 15.54
C ILE A 55 9.15 14.07 16.14
N LYS A 56 8.94 14.22 17.47
CA LYS A 56 7.69 13.78 18.10
C LYS A 56 6.48 14.47 17.47
N LYS A 57 6.53 15.80 17.29
CA LYS A 57 5.43 16.58 16.73
C LYS A 57 5.07 16.10 15.32
N GLU A 58 6.07 15.94 14.46
CA GLU A 58 5.88 15.54 13.06
C GLU A 58 5.40 14.08 12.95
N ALA A 59 5.94 13.18 13.77
CA ALA A 59 5.51 11.78 13.80
C ALA A 59 4.03 11.65 14.17
N LEU A 60 3.53 12.49 15.09
CA LEU A 60 2.13 12.51 15.52
C LEU A 60 1.17 13.00 14.42
N GLU A 61 1.66 13.66 13.37
CA GLU A 61 0.83 14.05 12.23
C GLU A 61 0.43 12.84 11.38
N LYS A 62 1.19 11.73 11.48
CA LYS A 62 1.02 10.50 10.70
C LYS A 62 0.71 10.78 9.23
N ILE A 63 1.55 11.55 8.55
CA ILE A 63 1.23 12.15 7.23
C ILE A 63 0.87 11.11 6.17
N ASP A 64 1.38 9.89 6.33
CA ASP A 64 1.14 8.73 5.48
C ASP A 64 0.48 7.55 6.23
N TYR A 65 -0.13 7.85 7.38
CA TYR A 65 -0.68 6.93 8.37
C TYR A 65 0.31 6.13 9.23
N ASP A 66 1.61 6.38 9.11
CA ASP A 66 2.60 5.88 10.07
C ASP A 66 3.31 7.02 10.81
N TYR A 67 4.06 6.70 11.87
CA TYR A 67 4.81 7.70 12.64
C TYR A 67 6.12 8.12 11.96
N ASP A 68 6.02 8.42 10.67
CA ASP A 68 7.13 8.74 9.79
C ASP A 68 7.40 10.25 9.73
N VAL A 69 8.68 10.61 9.86
CA VAL A 69 9.18 11.98 9.72
C VAL A 69 10.17 12.06 8.57
N LEU A 70 9.70 12.52 7.40
CA LEU A 70 10.57 12.75 6.24
C LEU A 70 11.57 13.87 6.54
N TYR A 71 12.86 13.52 6.60
CA TYR A 71 13.92 14.44 6.99
C TYR A 71 13.91 15.71 6.14
N LEU A 72 13.87 15.55 4.81
CA LEU A 72 13.94 16.68 3.89
C LEU A 72 12.74 17.62 4.01
N MET A 73 11.59 17.18 4.53
CA MET A 73 10.42 18.05 4.74
C MET A 73 10.58 18.99 5.94
N VAL A 74 11.39 18.58 6.93
CA VAL A 74 11.47 19.24 8.24
C VAL A 74 12.85 19.82 8.55
N LYS A 75 13.85 19.54 7.70
CA LYS A 75 15.27 19.88 7.93
C LYS A 75 15.55 21.36 8.26
N ASP A 76 14.74 22.27 7.73
CA ASP A 76 14.89 23.74 7.88
C ASP A 76 13.94 24.34 8.92
N GLU A 77 13.16 23.52 9.65
CA GLU A 77 12.29 24.05 10.69
C GLU A 77 13.08 24.72 11.81
N VAL A 78 12.70 25.95 12.13
CA VAL A 78 13.33 26.73 13.19
C VAL A 78 12.85 26.21 14.54
N LEU A 79 13.80 25.67 15.31
CA LEU A 79 13.58 25.11 16.63
C LEU A 79 13.53 26.20 17.72
N GLY A 80 13.13 25.83 18.93
CA GLY A 80 12.99 26.76 20.06
C GLY A 80 14.28 27.48 20.48
N ASP A 81 15.45 26.98 20.07
CA ASP A 81 16.77 27.59 20.29
C ASP A 81 17.29 28.37 19.06
N ASN A 82 16.43 28.62 18.08
CA ASN A 82 16.73 29.31 16.81
C ASN A 82 17.78 28.56 15.95
N THR A 83 17.95 27.25 16.16
CA THR A 83 18.66 26.34 15.26
C THR A 83 17.67 25.63 14.32
N THR A 84 18.18 24.81 13.41
CA THR A 84 17.37 23.90 12.58
C THR A 84 17.88 22.46 12.73
N LEU A 85 17.09 21.48 12.32
CA LEU A 85 17.53 20.08 12.37
C LEU A 85 18.79 19.85 11.51
N GLU A 86 18.84 20.38 10.28
CA GLU A 86 20.04 20.35 9.44
C GLU A 86 21.21 21.09 10.10
N GLY A 87 20.96 22.24 10.73
CA GLY A 87 21.98 23.01 11.44
C GLY A 87 22.59 22.25 12.63
N LEU A 88 21.79 21.45 13.34
CA LEU A 88 22.28 20.56 14.40
C LEU A 88 23.10 19.40 13.83
N LEU A 89 22.62 18.77 12.75
CA LEU A 89 23.31 17.68 12.06
C LEU A 89 24.63 18.13 11.40
N SER A 90 24.72 19.38 10.95
CA SER A 90 25.91 19.97 10.31
C SER A 90 27.14 20.03 11.23
N LYS A 91 26.98 19.78 12.53
CA LYS A 91 28.10 19.59 13.47
C LYS A 91 28.83 18.26 13.24
N TYR A 92 28.17 17.32 12.59
CA TYR A 92 28.60 15.93 12.43
C TYR A 92 28.66 15.46 10.98
N LEU A 93 27.93 16.13 10.08
CA LEU A 93 27.85 15.84 8.66
C LEU A 93 28.27 17.07 7.86
N ASP A 94 28.89 16.85 6.70
CA ASP A 94 29.28 17.94 5.81
C ASP A 94 28.21 18.25 4.76
N LYS A 95 28.46 19.33 4.00
CA LYS A 95 27.53 19.80 2.97
C LYS A 95 27.36 18.79 1.82
N ASP A 96 28.41 18.05 1.47
CA ASP A 96 28.38 17.08 0.38
C ASP A 96 27.48 15.90 0.78
N PHE A 97 27.46 15.52 2.06
CA PHE A 97 26.56 14.51 2.60
C PHE A 97 25.08 14.91 2.50
N PHE A 98 24.74 16.15 2.81
CA PHE A 98 23.35 16.63 2.63
C PHE A 98 22.93 16.63 1.16
N TYR A 99 23.86 16.95 0.24
CA TYR A 99 23.63 16.83 -1.19
C TYR A 99 23.38 15.37 -1.61
N LEU A 100 24.10 14.40 -1.04
CA LEU A 100 23.83 12.98 -1.27
C LEU A 100 22.43 12.57 -0.82
N ILE A 101 21.99 13.01 0.38
CA ILE A 101 20.63 12.74 0.85
C ILE A 101 19.60 13.26 -0.14
N GLU A 102 19.73 14.52 -0.56
CA GLU A 102 18.77 15.18 -1.45
C GLU A 102 18.64 14.49 -2.81
N ASN A 103 19.75 13.97 -3.36
CA ASN A 103 19.78 13.44 -4.73
C ASN A 103 19.68 11.91 -4.82
N GLN A 104 19.97 11.16 -3.75
CA GLN A 104 20.01 9.70 -3.77
C GLN A 104 18.95 9.04 -2.90
N ILE A 105 18.61 9.62 -1.75
CA ILE A 105 17.67 9.05 -0.78
C ILE A 105 16.72 10.13 -0.27
N SER A 106 16.02 10.75 -1.22
CA SER A 106 15.16 11.90 -0.95
C SER A 106 13.99 11.58 0.01
N ASN A 107 13.59 10.30 0.08
CA ASN A 107 12.59 9.75 1.00
C ASN A 107 13.17 9.26 2.34
N LEU A 108 14.39 9.68 2.72
CA LEU A 108 15.00 9.36 4.02
C LEU A 108 14.10 9.83 5.17
N THR A 109 13.79 8.89 6.06
CA THR A 109 12.76 9.06 7.09
C THR A 109 13.23 8.59 8.46
N ILE A 110 12.79 9.33 9.47
CA ILE A 110 12.95 8.97 10.88
C ILE A 110 11.59 8.42 11.35
N PHE A 111 11.51 7.11 11.52
CA PHE A 111 10.34 6.40 11.99
C PHE A 111 10.34 6.29 13.53
N VAL A 112 9.20 6.59 14.17
CA VAL A 112 9.01 6.46 15.62
C VAL A 112 8.12 5.25 15.93
N PRO A 113 8.67 4.09 16.32
CA PRO A 113 7.91 2.86 16.42
C PRO A 113 6.96 2.83 17.63
N GLU A 114 5.86 2.08 17.49
CA GLU A 114 5.03 1.66 18.62
C GLU A 114 5.59 0.35 19.21
N LEU A 115 6.23 0.45 20.37
CA LEU A 115 6.84 -0.69 21.04
C LEU A 115 5.85 -1.40 21.98
N PRO A 116 6.01 -2.72 22.20
CA PRO A 116 5.14 -3.48 23.09
C PRO A 116 5.07 -2.95 24.51
N GLU A 117 4.00 -3.32 25.21
CA GLU A 117 3.79 -3.02 26.65
C GLU A 117 3.81 -1.51 26.94
N ASP A 118 3.41 -0.68 25.97
CA ASP A 118 3.43 0.79 26.06
C ASP A 118 4.82 1.32 26.45
N SER A 119 5.88 0.60 26.07
CA SER A 119 7.25 0.92 26.50
C SER A 119 7.81 2.16 25.80
N PHE A 120 7.40 2.42 24.56
CA PHE A 120 7.71 3.63 23.81
C PHE A 120 6.81 3.78 22.58
N SER A 121 6.40 5.01 22.27
CA SER A 121 5.74 5.40 21.03
C SER A 121 5.82 6.93 20.89
N ALA A 122 5.49 7.49 19.72
CA ALA A 122 5.41 8.94 19.55
C ALA A 122 4.48 9.59 20.60
N GLU A 123 3.32 8.98 20.86
CA GLU A 123 2.34 9.43 21.86
C GLU A 123 2.93 9.45 23.27
N LEU A 124 3.60 8.35 23.65
CA LEU A 124 4.14 8.16 25.01
C LEU A 124 5.48 8.85 25.24
N TRP A 125 6.18 9.28 24.18
CA TRP A 125 7.53 9.81 24.25
C TRP A 125 7.63 11.07 25.14
N ASN A 126 8.34 10.95 26.27
CA ASN A 126 8.68 12.08 27.13
C ASN A 126 10.02 12.72 26.71
N ILE A 127 9.95 13.75 25.87
CA ILE A 127 11.12 14.44 25.28
C ILE A 127 12.17 14.96 26.29
N LYS A 128 11.82 15.11 27.57
CA LYS A 128 12.73 15.61 28.61
C LYS A 128 13.61 14.51 29.20
N ILE A 129 13.12 13.28 29.23
CA ILE A 129 13.74 12.16 29.95
C ILE A 129 14.19 11.08 28.97
N ASP A 130 13.37 10.84 27.94
CA ASP A 130 13.59 9.79 26.96
C ASP A 130 14.49 10.33 25.85
N ILE A 131 15.74 9.87 25.87
CA ILE A 131 16.70 10.05 24.78
C ILE A 131 16.68 8.75 23.98
N PRO A 132 16.10 8.75 22.78
CA PRO A 132 16.04 7.54 21.98
C PRO A 132 17.42 7.15 21.46
N ASP A 133 17.67 5.85 21.44
CA ASP A 133 18.70 5.28 20.57
C ASP A 133 18.28 5.46 19.10
N VAL A 134 19.22 5.33 18.16
CA VAL A 134 18.92 5.43 16.72
C VAL A 134 19.30 4.13 16.04
N ALA A 135 18.31 3.37 15.59
CA ALA A 135 18.49 2.18 14.78
C ALA A 135 18.50 2.49 13.29
N ILE A 136 19.20 1.66 12.53
CA ILE A 136 19.22 1.72 11.07
C ILE A 136 18.50 0.51 10.52
N ARG A 137 17.50 0.78 9.68
CA ARG A 137 16.89 -0.28 8.88
C ARG A 137 17.91 -0.73 7.82
N THR A 138 18.41 -1.95 7.98
CA THR A 138 19.32 -2.61 7.02
C THR A 138 18.74 -3.92 6.52
N PHE A 139 19.10 -4.30 5.29
CA PHE A 139 18.63 -5.54 4.67
C PHE A 139 19.46 -6.77 5.11
N ASP A 140 20.28 -6.60 6.15
CA ASP A 140 21.37 -7.49 6.50
C ASP A 140 20.87 -8.53 7.54
N GLN A 141 21.25 -9.80 7.41
CA GLN A 141 20.84 -10.86 8.36
C GLN A 141 21.55 -10.79 9.72
N GLU A 142 22.50 -9.88 9.90
CA GLU A 142 23.34 -9.79 11.11
C GLU A 142 22.68 -9.09 12.29
N GLY A 143 21.42 -8.65 12.15
CA GLY A 143 20.68 -7.89 13.15
C GLY A 143 20.44 -6.44 12.72
N ILE A 144 19.99 -5.61 13.65
CA ILE A 144 19.63 -4.21 13.42
C ILE A 144 20.72 -3.33 14.04
N PRO A 145 21.58 -2.66 13.24
CA PRO A 145 22.56 -1.71 13.75
C PRO A 145 21.87 -0.56 14.48
N ALA A 146 22.44 -0.15 15.61
CA ALA A 146 21.94 0.94 16.42
C ALA A 146 23.07 1.76 17.05
N TYR A 147 22.77 3.02 17.33
CA TYR A 147 23.71 4.00 17.84
C TYR A 147 23.18 4.67 19.08
N ASN A 148 24.02 4.78 20.10
CA ASN A 148 23.79 5.70 21.20
C ASN A 148 25.11 6.26 21.75
N ILE A 149 25.04 7.35 22.50
CA ILE A 149 26.24 8.04 23.00
C ILE A 149 27.05 7.16 23.98
N GLN A 150 26.40 6.29 24.73
CA GLN A 150 27.05 5.55 25.83
C GLN A 150 27.81 4.32 25.33
N LYS A 151 27.24 3.58 24.38
CA LYS A 151 27.76 2.33 23.82
C LYS A 151 28.50 2.57 22.50
N GLY A 152 28.23 3.67 21.81
CA GLY A 152 28.63 3.85 20.42
C GLY A 152 27.74 3.02 19.49
N GLU A 153 28.34 2.37 18.51
CA GLU A 153 27.67 1.42 17.61
C GLU A 153 27.46 0.07 18.30
N TYR A 154 26.26 -0.47 18.19
CA TYR A 154 25.92 -1.82 18.63
C TYR A 154 24.90 -2.45 17.68
N VAL A 155 24.63 -3.74 17.86
CA VAL A 155 23.65 -4.47 17.04
C VAL A 155 22.59 -5.04 17.95
N ILE A 156 21.33 -4.80 17.62
CA ILE A 156 20.16 -5.43 18.24
C ILE A 156 19.90 -6.71 17.45
N ASP A 157 19.74 -7.84 18.13
CA ASP A 157 19.41 -9.10 17.46
C ASP A 157 18.08 -8.92 16.67
N ALA A 158 17.98 -9.47 15.46
CA ALA A 158 16.76 -9.37 14.66
C ALA A 158 15.54 -10.00 15.37
N ALA A 159 15.79 -10.94 16.29
CA ALA A 159 14.82 -11.53 17.19
C ALA A 159 14.69 -10.74 18.51
N GLU A 160 15.15 -9.48 18.60
CA GLU A 160 14.96 -8.54 19.70
C GLU A 160 14.06 -7.34 19.33
N ILE A 161 13.17 -6.94 20.25
CA ILE A 161 12.38 -5.70 20.18
C ILE A 161 12.80 -4.91 21.41
N PRO A 162 13.29 -3.67 21.23
CA PRO A 162 13.57 -2.75 22.30
C PRO A 162 12.34 -2.51 23.17
N THR A 163 12.56 -2.37 24.47
CA THR A 163 11.54 -1.91 25.43
C THR A 163 11.99 -0.58 26.05
N TYR A 164 12.67 0.22 25.25
CA TYR A 164 13.29 1.49 25.63
C TYR A 164 13.19 2.47 24.46
N PRO A 165 13.32 3.78 24.70
CA PRO A 165 13.23 4.79 23.65
C PRO A 165 14.19 4.52 22.49
N ILE A 166 13.65 4.46 21.27
CA ILE A 166 14.42 4.24 20.05
C ILE A 166 13.66 4.80 18.84
N VAL A 167 14.39 5.34 17.86
CA VAL A 167 13.85 5.72 16.55
C VAL A 167 14.60 4.97 15.45
N VAL A 168 14.00 4.84 14.27
CA VAL A 168 14.54 4.03 13.17
C VAL A 168 14.75 4.92 11.95
N VAL A 169 15.94 4.84 11.35
CA VAL A 169 16.24 5.50 10.08
C VAL A 169 15.97 4.52 8.93
N LYS A 170 15.02 4.88 8.06
CA LYS A 170 14.59 4.07 6.91
C LYS A 170 14.31 4.92 5.66
N GLU A 171 13.95 4.26 4.58
CA GLU A 171 13.39 4.87 3.37
C GLU A 171 11.88 4.77 3.47
N ASN A 172 11.15 5.84 3.12
CA ASN A 172 9.69 5.80 3.15
C ASN A 172 9.12 5.17 1.86
N GLU A 173 8.18 4.27 2.07
CA GLU A 173 7.55 3.39 1.09
C GLU A 173 6.28 3.99 0.47
N ARG A 174 5.72 5.06 1.06
CA ARG A 174 4.45 5.68 0.65
C ARG A 174 4.62 7.04 -0.04
N ILE A 175 5.78 7.68 0.14
CA ILE A 175 6.11 9.02 -0.35
C ILE A 175 7.39 8.95 -1.18
N ALA A 176 7.27 9.34 -2.44
CA ALA A 176 8.40 9.48 -3.35
C ALA A 176 8.83 10.95 -3.45
N GLY A 177 10.15 11.19 -3.46
CA GLY A 177 10.74 12.48 -3.78
C GLY A 177 11.31 12.51 -5.20
N GLY A 178 10.89 13.48 -6.02
CA GLY A 178 11.42 13.70 -7.37
C GLY A 178 11.94 15.12 -7.58
N ASP A 179 12.90 15.28 -8.49
CA ASP A 179 13.43 16.60 -8.86
C ASP A 179 12.31 17.47 -9.46
N ILE A 180 12.20 18.73 -8.99
CA ILE A 180 11.30 19.78 -9.51
C ILE A 180 11.31 19.84 -11.05
N HIS A 181 12.46 19.58 -11.68
CA HIS A 181 12.66 19.74 -13.11
C HIS A 181 12.29 18.52 -13.98
N THR A 182 11.97 17.36 -13.38
CA THR A 182 11.79 16.09 -14.13
C THR A 182 10.37 15.51 -14.10
N LYS A 183 9.39 16.15 -13.42
CA LYS A 183 8.03 15.61 -13.41
C LYS A 183 7.35 15.70 -14.78
N SER A 184 7.15 14.54 -15.39
CA SER A 184 5.97 14.28 -16.23
C SER A 184 4.77 14.03 -15.29
N SER A 185 3.62 14.63 -15.59
CA SER A 185 2.41 14.74 -14.76
C SER A 185 1.66 13.43 -14.47
N SER A 186 2.33 12.35 -14.06
CA SER A 186 1.73 11.00 -13.99
C SER A 186 1.57 10.39 -12.58
N THR A 187 1.97 11.06 -11.50
CA THR A 187 1.68 10.59 -10.14
C THR A 187 0.25 11.01 -9.76
N GLN A 188 -0.64 10.03 -9.54
CA GLN A 188 -2.02 10.27 -9.13
C GLN A 188 -2.13 10.94 -7.75
N GLY A 189 -1.09 10.84 -6.91
CA GLY A 189 -1.00 11.54 -5.62
C GLY A 189 -0.67 13.02 -5.74
N GLY A 190 -1.46 13.88 -5.09
CA GLY A 190 -1.21 15.32 -5.03
C GLY A 190 0.19 15.67 -4.47
N THR A 191 0.77 16.78 -4.94
CA THR A 191 2.06 17.29 -4.41
C THR A 191 1.92 17.67 -2.94
N ILE A 192 2.85 17.17 -2.11
CA ILE A 192 2.95 17.48 -0.69
C ILE A 192 3.64 18.84 -0.53
N LYS A 193 3.02 19.74 0.26
CA LYS A 193 3.64 21.03 0.60
C LYS A 193 4.75 20.80 1.63
N THR A 194 5.96 21.26 1.32
CA THR A 194 7.10 21.21 2.25
C THR A 194 7.28 22.55 2.96
N ARG A 195 7.81 22.51 4.18
CA ARG A 195 8.21 23.70 4.94
C ARG A 195 9.71 24.01 4.82
N SER A 196 10.43 23.18 4.07
CA SER A 196 11.86 23.25 3.80
C SER A 196 12.19 23.81 2.43
N HIS A 197 13.38 24.39 2.31
CA HIS A 197 14.00 24.80 1.05
C HIS A 197 14.78 23.61 0.49
N SER A 198 14.09 22.72 -0.20
CA SER A 198 14.68 21.62 -0.98
C SER A 198 14.23 21.72 -2.44
N ASN A 199 15.06 21.23 -3.35
CA ASN A 199 14.73 21.09 -4.77
C ASN A 199 13.92 19.81 -5.06
N VAL A 200 13.47 19.11 -4.02
CA VAL A 200 12.67 17.88 -4.12
C VAL A 200 11.19 18.19 -3.97
N VAL A 201 10.39 17.66 -4.89
CA VAL A 201 8.93 17.64 -4.79
C VAL A 201 8.49 16.27 -4.30
N PHE A 202 7.80 16.25 -3.16
CA PHE A 202 7.21 15.03 -2.62
C PHE A 202 5.79 14.81 -3.13
N SER A 203 5.43 13.55 -3.32
CA SER A 203 4.07 13.10 -3.64
C SER A 203 3.87 11.70 -3.08
N PHE A 204 2.65 11.42 -2.60
CA PHE A 204 2.25 10.06 -2.28
C PHE A 204 2.27 9.20 -3.55
N ILE A 205 2.64 7.93 -3.41
CA ILE A 205 2.58 6.96 -4.51
C ILE A 205 1.13 6.64 -4.91
N ASP A 206 0.19 6.81 -3.97
CA ASP A 206 -1.25 6.72 -4.18
C ASP A 206 -2.00 7.58 -3.14
N ASP A 207 -3.16 8.12 -3.50
CA ASP A 207 -3.99 8.95 -2.61
C ASP A 207 -4.51 8.19 -1.38
N VAL A 208 -4.56 6.85 -1.41
CA VAL A 208 -4.93 6.06 -0.21
C VAL A 208 -3.96 6.23 0.96
N PHE A 209 -2.73 6.69 0.68
CA PHE A 209 -1.73 6.97 1.69
C PHE A 209 -1.76 8.42 2.18
N ASN A 210 -2.53 9.31 1.55
CA ASN A 210 -2.56 10.72 1.94
C ASN A 210 -3.41 10.94 3.22
N ASN A 211 -2.75 11.27 4.33
CA ASN A 211 -3.41 11.63 5.59
C ASN A 211 -3.33 13.14 5.93
N LEU A 212 -2.82 13.99 5.02
CA LEU A 212 -2.60 15.42 5.28
C LEU A 212 -3.90 16.24 5.31
N ASP A 213 -4.86 15.88 4.48
CA ASP A 213 -6.01 16.74 4.22
C ASP A 213 -7.11 16.62 5.29
N ASN A 214 -7.07 15.62 6.19
CA ASN A 214 -8.19 15.23 7.05
C ASN A 214 -9.55 15.17 6.31
N LYS A 215 -9.54 15.18 4.96
CA LYS A 215 -10.64 14.75 4.13
C LYS A 215 -10.74 13.31 4.53
N ILE A 216 -11.81 13.02 5.25
CA ILE A 216 -12.26 11.68 5.51
C ILE A 216 -12.42 11.04 4.12
N ASN A 217 -11.33 10.45 3.60
CA ASN A 217 -11.44 9.38 2.65
C ASN A 217 -12.13 8.31 3.48
N THR A 218 -13.46 8.32 3.42
CA THR A 218 -14.38 7.34 4.00
C THR A 218 -14.13 5.92 3.48
N VAL A 219 -13.05 5.74 2.72
CA VAL A 219 -12.51 4.57 2.05
C VAL A 219 -11.47 3.85 2.94
N ALA A 220 -10.76 4.58 3.79
CA ALA A 220 -9.89 4.01 4.81
C ALA A 220 -10.04 4.90 6.04
N LEU A 221 -10.74 4.45 7.09
CA LEU A 221 -10.61 4.88 8.50
C LEU A 221 -11.85 4.47 9.31
N LYS A 222 -11.71 3.37 10.06
CA LYS A 222 -12.04 3.31 11.49
C LYS A 222 -11.36 2.08 12.09
N GLY A 223 -10.05 2.18 12.21
CA GLY A 223 -9.21 1.18 12.87
C GLY A 223 -8.02 1.84 13.53
N ASP A 224 -8.16 3.05 14.07
CA ASP A 224 -7.07 3.71 14.79
C ASP A 224 -7.45 3.81 16.27
N ARG A 225 -6.91 2.84 17.03
CA ARG A 225 -6.61 2.84 18.47
C ARG A 225 -5.96 1.49 18.78
N GLY A 226 -4.66 1.54 19.10
CA GLY A 226 -3.92 0.40 19.63
C GLY A 226 -4.69 -0.31 20.76
N GLY A 227 -4.59 -1.64 20.78
CA GLY A 227 -5.12 -2.48 21.86
C GLY A 227 -6.66 -2.58 21.92
N SER A 228 -7.21 -3.67 21.34
CA SER A 228 -8.63 -4.06 21.38
C SER A 228 -9.37 -3.82 22.71
N PRO A 229 -10.66 -3.42 22.71
CA PRO A 229 -11.75 -4.33 22.31
C PRO A 229 -12.92 -3.69 21.54
N ARG A 230 -13.31 -4.29 20.41
CA ARG A 230 -14.45 -3.94 19.53
C ARG A 230 -14.27 -2.63 18.75
N GLY A 231 -13.44 -2.66 17.71
CA GLY A 231 -13.50 -1.66 16.65
C GLY A 231 -14.91 -1.60 16.07
N GLU A 232 -15.42 -0.39 15.85
CA GLU A 232 -16.70 -0.25 15.14
C GLU A 232 -16.55 -0.88 13.74
N PRO A 233 -17.51 -1.71 13.29
CA PRO A 233 -17.42 -2.35 11.99
C PRO A 233 -17.27 -1.32 10.88
N VAL A 234 -16.51 -1.65 9.83
CA VAL A 234 -16.53 -0.89 8.59
C VAL A 234 -17.97 -0.84 8.09
N SER A 235 -18.50 0.38 7.92
CA SER A 235 -19.89 0.56 7.50
C SER A 235 -19.99 0.41 5.99
N HIS A 236 -20.65 -0.66 5.54
CA HIS A 236 -20.92 -0.90 4.13
C HIS A 236 -22.35 -0.51 3.75
N ASN A 237 -22.54 0.12 2.59
CA ASN A 237 -23.88 0.36 2.04
C ASN A 237 -24.27 -0.76 1.07
N LEU A 238 -24.62 -1.92 1.63
CA LEU A 238 -24.98 -3.14 0.88
C LEU A 238 -26.49 -3.31 0.68
N LYS A 239 -27.30 -2.29 1.00
CA LYS A 239 -28.76 -2.44 0.95
C LYS A 239 -29.26 -2.87 -0.43
N LYS A 240 -28.69 -2.32 -1.49
CA LYS A 240 -29.02 -2.69 -2.88
C LYS A 240 -28.65 -4.14 -3.20
N VAL A 241 -27.55 -4.64 -2.63
CA VAL A 241 -27.08 -6.02 -2.77
C VAL A 241 -28.00 -6.99 -2.04
N GLU A 242 -28.44 -6.65 -0.82
CA GLU A 242 -29.41 -7.44 -0.05
C GLU A 242 -30.77 -7.54 -0.78
N ASP A 243 -31.23 -6.42 -1.34
CA ASP A 243 -32.45 -6.37 -2.14
C ASP A 243 -32.30 -7.22 -3.40
N ALA A 244 -31.14 -7.14 -4.08
CA ALA A 244 -30.84 -8.00 -5.23
C ALA A 244 -30.88 -9.49 -4.85
N TYR A 245 -30.24 -9.88 -3.75
CA TYR A 245 -30.29 -11.25 -3.27
C TYR A 245 -31.73 -11.70 -3.00
N SER A 246 -32.54 -10.87 -2.34
CA SER A 246 -33.94 -11.20 -2.05
C SER A 246 -34.77 -11.43 -3.32
N ILE A 247 -34.49 -10.69 -4.40
CA ILE A 247 -35.12 -10.86 -5.72
C ILE A 247 -34.68 -12.17 -6.39
N TYR A 248 -33.39 -12.50 -6.35
CA TYR A 248 -32.80 -13.57 -7.15
C TYR A 248 -32.55 -14.89 -6.40
N LYS A 249 -32.72 -14.95 -5.08
CA LYS A 249 -32.42 -16.17 -4.30
C LYS A 249 -33.20 -17.41 -4.75
N ASN A 250 -34.38 -17.22 -5.35
CA ASN A 250 -35.25 -18.29 -5.83
C ASN A 250 -35.55 -18.19 -7.34
N VAL A 251 -34.92 -17.26 -8.06
CA VAL A 251 -35.21 -16.99 -9.47
C VAL A 251 -33.90 -16.75 -10.19
N ASP A 252 -33.74 -17.37 -11.36
CA ASP A 252 -32.57 -17.15 -12.19
C ASP A 252 -32.34 -15.66 -12.48
N GLY A 253 -31.09 -15.19 -12.47
CA GLY A 253 -30.75 -13.78 -12.72
C GLY A 253 -29.38 -13.41 -12.19
N TRP A 254 -28.97 -12.15 -12.38
CA TRP A 254 -27.70 -11.62 -11.89
C TRP A 254 -27.97 -10.49 -10.91
N HIS A 255 -27.31 -10.49 -9.75
CA HIS A 255 -27.51 -9.41 -8.77
C HIS A 255 -27.11 -8.04 -9.35
N ARG A 256 -26.02 -8.01 -10.12
CA ARG A 256 -25.50 -6.79 -10.75
C ARG A 256 -26.42 -6.20 -11.82
N ASP A 257 -27.34 -6.99 -12.41
CA ASP A 257 -28.41 -6.45 -13.25
C ASP A 257 -29.31 -5.49 -12.47
N TYR A 258 -29.68 -5.86 -11.24
CA TYR A 258 -30.49 -5.01 -10.38
C TYR A 258 -29.69 -3.85 -9.79
N VAL A 259 -28.43 -4.09 -9.39
CA VAL A 259 -27.60 -3.04 -8.78
C VAL A 259 -27.25 -1.94 -9.78
N TYR A 260 -26.71 -2.29 -10.95
CA TYR A 260 -26.20 -1.32 -11.92
C TYR A 260 -27.22 -0.85 -12.95
N TYR A 261 -28.33 -1.57 -13.15
CA TYR A 261 -29.32 -1.26 -14.20
C TYR A 261 -30.77 -1.28 -13.71
N ASN A 262 -31.03 -1.51 -12.41
CA ASN A 262 -32.38 -1.67 -11.86
C ASN A 262 -33.24 -2.77 -12.53
N LEU A 263 -32.64 -3.69 -13.27
CA LEU A 263 -33.38 -4.76 -13.93
C LEU A 263 -33.75 -5.84 -12.92
N LYS A 264 -34.99 -6.33 -12.98
CA LYS A 264 -35.49 -7.46 -12.18
C LYS A 264 -36.58 -8.21 -12.95
N PRO A 265 -36.91 -9.45 -12.60
CA PRO A 265 -38.09 -10.12 -13.12
C PRO A 265 -39.36 -9.35 -12.75
N GLU A 266 -40.30 -9.21 -13.70
CA GLU A 266 -41.59 -8.57 -13.50
C GLU A 266 -42.72 -9.48 -13.98
N ASP A 267 -43.78 -9.58 -13.18
CA ASP A 267 -44.91 -10.47 -13.47
C ASP A 267 -45.60 -10.08 -14.78
N GLY A 268 -45.77 -11.06 -15.66
CA GLY A 268 -46.40 -10.85 -16.98
C GLY A 268 -45.53 -10.14 -18.01
N ILE A 269 -44.27 -9.81 -17.69
CA ILE A 269 -43.32 -9.18 -18.60
C ILE A 269 -42.19 -10.16 -18.92
N SER A 270 -41.86 -10.30 -20.20
CA SER A 270 -40.74 -11.15 -20.62
C SER A 270 -39.42 -10.62 -20.06
N ARG A 271 -38.54 -11.54 -19.66
CA ARG A 271 -37.20 -11.22 -19.13
C ARG A 271 -36.31 -10.50 -20.15
N ASP A 272 -36.63 -10.60 -21.44
CA ASP A 272 -35.94 -9.90 -22.52
C ASP A 272 -36.52 -8.50 -22.82
N SER A 273 -37.66 -8.16 -22.21
CA SER A 273 -38.38 -6.91 -22.44
C SER A 273 -38.16 -5.85 -21.37
N VAL A 274 -37.52 -6.18 -20.25
CA VAL A 274 -37.12 -5.20 -19.24
C VAL A 274 -35.90 -4.42 -19.71
N SER A 275 -35.83 -3.12 -19.44
CA SER A 275 -34.68 -2.28 -19.79
C SER A 275 -34.40 -1.22 -18.72
N GLY A 276 -33.15 -0.80 -18.63
CA GLY A 276 -32.73 0.16 -17.61
C GLY A 276 -31.39 0.82 -17.95
N PRO A 277 -31.24 2.13 -17.68
CA PRO A 277 -30.00 2.85 -17.87
C PRO A 277 -28.96 2.44 -16.82
N PHE A 278 -27.69 2.71 -17.11
CA PHE A 278 -26.60 2.52 -16.14
C PHE A 278 -26.74 3.48 -14.95
N ILE A 279 -26.39 2.98 -13.76
CA ILE A 279 -26.49 3.71 -12.48
C ILE A 279 -25.08 4.01 -11.95
N TYR A 280 -24.66 5.26 -12.08
CA TYR A 280 -23.30 5.73 -11.78
C TYR A 280 -22.92 5.78 -10.29
N LYS A 281 -23.89 5.69 -9.38
CA LYS A 281 -23.64 5.82 -7.93
C LYS A 281 -23.11 4.53 -7.26
N PHE A 282 -22.87 3.47 -8.02
CA PHE A 282 -22.34 2.22 -7.49
C PHE A 282 -20.93 1.96 -8.02
N LYS A 283 -20.02 1.57 -7.14
CA LYS A 283 -18.67 1.10 -7.48
C LYS A 283 -18.47 -0.31 -6.96
N GLU A 284 -17.83 -1.16 -7.77
CA GLU A 284 -17.38 -2.46 -7.31
C GLU A 284 -16.24 -2.23 -6.32
N CYS A 285 -16.33 -2.86 -5.14
CA CYS A 285 -15.39 -2.64 -4.04
C CYS A 285 -14.83 -3.96 -3.54
N ILE A 286 -13.57 -3.94 -3.10
CA ILE A 286 -13.09 -4.95 -2.15
C ILE A 286 -13.65 -4.53 -0.78
N VAL A 287 -14.53 -5.37 -0.24
CA VAL A 287 -15.17 -5.18 1.05
C VAL A 287 -14.54 -6.04 2.16
N GLY A 288 -13.57 -6.86 1.79
CA GLY A 288 -12.74 -7.59 2.73
C GLY A 288 -11.61 -8.35 2.06
N PHE A 289 -10.53 -8.55 2.80
CA PHE A 289 -9.34 -9.30 2.40
C PHE A 289 -8.98 -10.30 3.50
N GLU A 290 -8.61 -11.51 3.11
CA GLU A 290 -8.22 -12.57 4.05
C GLU A 290 -7.08 -13.36 3.44
N LEU A 291 -5.95 -13.49 4.14
CA LEU A 291 -4.91 -14.45 3.76
C LEU A 291 -5.43 -15.88 3.98
N LEU A 292 -4.94 -16.82 3.19
CA LEU A 292 -5.32 -18.23 3.25
C LEU A 292 -4.12 -19.15 3.55
N GLY A 293 -4.44 -20.39 3.92
CA GLY A 293 -3.45 -21.44 4.15
C GLY A 293 -2.89 -21.45 5.58
N ASN A 294 -1.64 -21.90 5.71
CA ASN A 294 -0.96 -21.92 6.99
C ASN A 294 -0.49 -20.50 7.36
N PRO A 295 -0.83 -19.97 8.54
CA PRO A 295 -0.53 -18.59 8.92
C PRO A 295 0.97 -18.24 8.87
N GLU A 296 1.83 -19.15 9.32
CA GLU A 296 3.28 -18.95 9.31
C GLU A 296 3.83 -18.91 7.88
N THR A 297 3.28 -19.74 6.99
CA THR A 297 3.67 -19.77 5.57
C THR A 297 3.16 -18.53 4.85
N ALA A 298 1.93 -18.10 5.14
CA ALA A 298 1.35 -16.89 4.59
C ALA A 298 2.16 -15.65 5.01
N LEU A 299 2.50 -15.55 6.30
CA LEU A 299 3.36 -14.48 6.78
C LEU A 299 4.73 -14.53 6.12
N ALA A 300 5.38 -15.70 6.08
CA ALA A 300 6.67 -15.85 5.43
C ALA A 300 6.65 -15.51 3.93
N LYS A 301 5.47 -15.50 3.28
CA LYS A 301 5.28 -15.16 1.86
C LYS A 301 4.98 -13.68 1.62
N ILE A 302 4.71 -12.90 2.66
CA ILE A 302 4.53 -11.45 2.56
C ILE A 302 5.56 -10.70 3.40
N SER A 303 6.54 -11.44 3.92
CA SER A 303 7.61 -10.89 4.75
C SER A 303 8.95 -11.50 4.39
N ASP A 304 9.08 -11.90 3.12
CA ASP A 304 10.28 -12.59 2.63
C ASP A 304 11.41 -11.61 2.31
N GLN A 305 11.07 -10.35 2.04
CA GLN A 305 12.04 -9.30 1.88
C GLN A 305 12.55 -8.80 3.21
N ALA A 306 13.71 -8.16 3.13
CA ALA A 306 14.31 -7.61 4.31
C ALA A 306 13.65 -6.27 4.62
N GLY A 307 12.72 -6.28 5.55
CA GLY A 307 12.20 -5.07 6.20
C GLY A 307 10.75 -5.15 6.52
N ASP A 308 10.07 -6.02 5.78
CA ASP A 308 8.67 -6.28 5.96
C ASP A 308 8.43 -6.73 7.40
N PRO A 309 7.26 -6.39 7.93
CA PRO A 309 6.73 -6.96 9.15
C PRO A 309 6.89 -8.50 9.29
N LYS A 310 7.83 -8.97 10.12
CA LYS A 310 8.02 -10.42 10.43
C LYS A 310 7.46 -10.81 11.81
N LYS A 311 7.12 -12.10 11.98
CA LYS A 311 6.69 -12.67 13.28
C LYS A 311 7.84 -12.73 14.26
N ARG A 312 7.59 -12.28 15.50
CA ARG A 312 8.54 -12.45 16.60
C ARG A 312 7.98 -13.26 17.77
N GLY A 313 8.73 -14.30 18.13
CA GLY A 313 8.47 -15.12 19.31
C GLY A 313 7.23 -16.01 19.20
N TYR A 314 6.91 -16.69 20.31
CA TYR A 314 5.81 -17.64 20.34
C TYR A 314 4.46 -16.98 20.68
N ARG A 315 4.44 -15.75 21.23
CA ARG A 315 3.27 -15.25 21.98
C ARG A 315 2.33 -14.28 21.25
N SER A 316 2.80 -13.59 20.21
CA SER A 316 2.00 -12.56 19.49
C SER A 316 2.38 -12.50 18.02
N PRO A 317 1.45 -12.19 17.08
CA PRO A 317 1.77 -11.83 15.70
C PRO A 317 2.36 -10.41 15.63
N GLN A 318 3.20 -10.04 16.61
CA GLN A 318 3.88 -8.74 16.63
C GLN A 318 4.80 -8.70 15.43
N VAL A 319 4.45 -7.78 14.54
CA VAL A 319 5.21 -7.27 13.41
C VAL A 319 6.47 -6.56 13.92
N LEU A 320 7.56 -6.65 13.15
CA LEU A 320 8.85 -6.02 13.48
C LEU A 320 8.66 -4.54 13.81
N TRP A 321 9.34 -4.10 14.87
CA TRP A 321 9.31 -2.72 15.36
C TRP A 321 10.08 -1.74 14.47
N THR A 322 10.78 -2.23 13.45
CA THR A 322 11.57 -1.39 12.56
C THR A 322 10.80 -0.87 11.35
N GLU A 323 9.57 -1.35 11.17
CA GLU A 323 8.74 -1.07 10.02
C GLU A 323 7.28 -0.87 10.42
N GLY A 324 6.52 -0.25 9.52
CA GLY A 324 5.13 0.11 9.70
C GLY A 324 4.14 -1.02 9.41
N GLU A 325 3.13 -0.69 8.61
CA GLU A 325 2.13 -1.64 8.10
C GLU A 325 2.58 -2.23 6.77
N PHE A 326 1.98 -3.35 6.35
CA PHE A 326 2.17 -3.90 5.00
C PHE A 326 1.42 -3.05 3.97
N GLU A 327 2.00 -2.92 2.77
CA GLU A 327 1.37 -2.30 1.61
C GLU A 327 0.95 -3.36 0.59
N PHE A 328 -0.33 -3.39 0.23
CA PHE A 328 -0.82 -4.27 -0.83
C PHE A 328 -1.21 -3.46 -2.06
N LEU A 329 -0.59 -3.77 -3.19
CA LEU A 329 -0.96 -3.22 -4.50
C LEU A 329 -2.09 -4.06 -5.10
N VAL A 330 -3.17 -3.38 -5.49
CA VAL A 330 -4.32 -3.95 -6.18
C VAL A 330 -4.28 -3.54 -7.64
N LYS A 331 -4.18 -4.51 -8.54
CA LYS A 331 -4.23 -4.30 -9.99
C LYS A 331 -5.55 -4.82 -10.54
N VAL A 332 -6.29 -3.97 -11.22
CA VAL A 332 -7.57 -4.31 -11.86
C VAL A 332 -7.42 -4.18 -13.37
N TYR A 333 -7.64 -5.28 -14.08
CA TYR A 333 -7.56 -5.34 -15.53
C TYR A 333 -8.95 -5.23 -16.15
N LEU A 334 -9.31 -4.01 -16.60
CA LEU A 334 -10.58 -3.72 -17.24
C LEU A 334 -10.47 -3.84 -18.75
N GLY A 335 -11.16 -4.83 -19.32
CA GLY A 335 -11.28 -4.95 -20.77
C GLY A 335 -12.30 -3.96 -21.32
N SER A 336 -11.86 -3.03 -22.18
CA SER A 336 -12.74 -2.04 -22.82
C SER A 336 -13.27 -2.50 -24.17
N VAL A 337 -14.49 -2.09 -24.54
CA VAL A 337 -15.06 -2.27 -25.89
C VAL A 337 -14.23 -1.62 -27.00
N SER A 338 -13.36 -0.66 -26.68
CA SER A 338 -12.37 -0.08 -27.60
C SER A 338 -11.20 -1.04 -27.92
N LEU A 339 -11.22 -2.27 -27.38
CA LEU A 339 -10.21 -3.33 -27.55
C LEU A 339 -8.83 -3.02 -26.97
N VAL A 340 -8.74 -1.99 -26.13
CA VAL A 340 -7.55 -1.64 -25.34
C VAL A 340 -7.90 -1.78 -23.87
N GLY A 341 -7.23 -2.70 -23.17
CA GLY A 341 -7.42 -2.87 -21.73
C GLY A 341 -6.77 -1.75 -20.93
N SER A 342 -7.29 -1.48 -19.74
CA SER A 342 -6.65 -0.56 -18.77
C SER A 342 -6.28 -1.32 -17.51
N GLU A 343 -5.05 -1.14 -17.05
CA GLU A 343 -4.61 -1.51 -15.70
C GLU A 343 -4.92 -0.33 -14.78
N LEU A 344 -5.89 -0.51 -13.89
CA LEU A 344 -6.10 0.40 -12.77
C LEU A 344 -5.30 -0.10 -11.57
N LYS A 345 -4.62 0.80 -10.89
CA LYS A 345 -3.89 0.52 -9.66
C LYS A 345 -4.52 1.27 -8.50
N THR A 346 -4.53 0.63 -7.35
CA THR A 346 -4.78 1.26 -6.05
C THR A 346 -4.08 0.43 -4.97
N TYR A 347 -4.07 0.90 -3.74
CA TYR A 347 -3.41 0.20 -2.64
C TYR A 347 -4.33 0.09 -1.43
N PHE A 348 -3.99 -0.83 -0.53
CA PHE A 348 -4.45 -0.77 0.84
C PHE A 348 -3.33 -1.15 1.79
N ARG A 349 -3.37 -0.58 3.00
CA ARG A 349 -2.45 -0.95 4.08
C ARG A 349 -3.02 -2.07 4.93
N ALA A 350 -2.19 -2.85 5.61
CA ALA A 350 -2.62 -3.69 6.71
C ALA A 350 -1.56 -3.84 7.79
N ASN A 351 -1.93 -3.55 9.04
CA ASN A 351 -1.12 -3.96 10.17
C ASN A 351 -1.14 -5.50 10.29
N GLY A 352 -0.08 -6.12 10.79
CA GLY A 352 -0.10 -7.57 11.04
C GLY A 352 -1.22 -8.01 11.98
N ASN A 353 -1.68 -7.17 12.90
CA ASN A 353 -2.86 -7.47 13.72
C ASN A 353 -4.18 -7.46 12.94
N ASP A 354 -4.25 -6.83 11.77
CA ASP A 354 -5.43 -6.91 10.89
C ASP A 354 -5.50 -8.27 10.20
N LEU A 355 -4.34 -8.83 9.85
CA LEU A 355 -4.19 -10.05 9.05
C LEU A 355 -4.05 -11.31 9.90
N PHE A 356 -3.51 -11.19 11.11
CA PHE A 356 -3.16 -12.31 11.98
C PHE A 356 -3.71 -12.14 13.39
N GLY A 357 -4.08 -13.26 14.01
CA GLY A 357 -4.40 -13.36 15.43
C GLY A 357 -3.58 -14.45 16.11
N ALA A 358 -3.52 -14.42 17.43
CA ALA A 358 -2.92 -15.50 18.24
C ALA A 358 -3.92 -16.00 19.28
N SER A 359 -3.89 -17.30 19.53
CA SER A 359 -4.67 -17.93 20.61
C SER A 359 -3.77 -18.81 21.49
N ASN A 360 -4.08 -18.82 22.80
CA ASN A 360 -3.47 -19.75 23.75
C ASN A 360 -4.18 -21.10 23.66
N GLY A 361 -3.51 -22.12 23.15
CA GLY A 361 -4.00 -23.49 23.21
C GLY A 361 -3.98 -24.02 24.65
N SER A 362 -5.10 -24.54 25.13
CA SER A 362 -5.25 -25.18 26.43
C SER A 362 -4.95 -26.70 26.32
N GLY A 363 -3.67 -27.07 26.33
CA GLY A 363 -3.24 -28.47 26.37
C GLY A 363 -2.67 -28.87 27.73
N ARG A 364 -2.86 -30.13 28.16
CA ARG A 364 -2.31 -30.72 29.42
C ARG A 364 -0.76 -30.80 29.49
N GLY A 365 -0.04 -30.10 28.62
CA GLY A 365 1.43 -30.10 28.53
C GLY A 365 2.06 -28.71 28.42
N GLY A 366 1.32 -27.65 28.76
CA GLY A 366 1.76 -26.25 28.62
C GLY A 366 1.00 -25.52 27.51
N ALA A 367 0.97 -24.17 27.59
CA ALA A 367 0.31 -23.33 26.60
C ALA A 367 1.01 -23.47 25.24
N LYS A 368 0.32 -24.03 24.24
CA LYS A 368 0.79 -24.02 22.84
C LYS A 368 0.14 -22.84 22.14
N TYR A 369 0.94 -21.89 21.70
CA TYR A 369 0.45 -20.74 20.94
C TYR A 369 0.18 -21.16 19.49
N SER A 370 -0.99 -20.78 18.96
CA SER A 370 -1.32 -20.95 17.54
C SER A 370 -1.69 -19.61 16.93
N MET A 371 -1.04 -19.28 15.81
CA MET A 371 -1.44 -18.17 14.95
C MET A 371 -2.66 -18.58 14.13
N PHE A 372 -3.49 -17.63 13.75
CA PHE A 372 -4.57 -17.82 12.79
C PHE A 372 -4.73 -16.58 11.91
N LEU A 373 -5.29 -16.76 10.72
CA LEU A 373 -5.53 -15.68 9.76
C LEU A 373 -6.85 -15.00 10.08
N LYS A 374 -6.91 -13.68 9.85
CA LYS A 374 -8.08 -12.86 10.05
C LYS A 374 -8.55 -12.28 8.72
N LYS A 375 -9.87 -12.11 8.60
CA LYS A 375 -10.47 -11.25 7.60
C LYS A 375 -10.30 -9.79 8.04
N LYS A 376 -9.63 -9.00 7.21
CA LYS A 376 -9.63 -7.53 7.29
C LYS A 376 -10.85 -7.00 6.54
N ASP A 377 -11.81 -6.44 7.26
CA ASP A 377 -12.89 -5.67 6.66
C ASP A 377 -12.35 -4.32 6.16
N MET A 378 -12.76 -3.90 4.96
CA MET A 378 -12.27 -2.67 4.33
C MET A 378 -13.29 -2.17 3.32
N LYS A 379 -13.20 -0.91 2.87
CA LYS A 379 -14.08 -0.38 1.83
C LYS A 379 -13.22 0.25 0.73
N LEU A 380 -12.67 -0.57 -0.16
CA LEU A 380 -11.78 -0.13 -1.23
C LEU A 380 -12.51 -0.08 -2.58
N PRO A 381 -12.91 1.11 -3.08
CA PRO A 381 -13.52 1.25 -4.40
C PRO A 381 -12.54 0.90 -5.51
N LEU A 382 -13.03 0.20 -6.53
CA LEU A 382 -12.24 -0.17 -7.70
C LEU A 382 -12.74 0.55 -8.97
N PHE A 383 -13.97 0.29 -9.41
CA PHE A 383 -14.50 0.82 -10.67
C PHE A 383 -16.04 0.74 -10.76
N GLU A 384 -16.63 1.53 -11.63
CA GLU A 384 -18.03 1.42 -12.08
C GLU A 384 -18.18 0.35 -13.18
N TRP A 385 -18.99 -0.69 -12.96
CA TRP A 385 -19.09 -1.81 -13.92
C TRP A 385 -20.12 -1.58 -15.03
N ASN A 386 -19.87 -0.60 -15.90
CA ASN A 386 -20.73 -0.33 -17.06
C ASN A 386 -20.45 -1.32 -18.21
N LEU A 387 -21.40 -2.22 -18.50
CA LEU A 387 -21.36 -3.19 -19.59
C LEU A 387 -21.44 -2.57 -21.00
N GLU A 388 -21.76 -1.28 -21.14
CA GLU A 388 -21.57 -0.55 -22.40
C GLU A 388 -20.08 -0.41 -22.75
N ASP A 389 -19.26 -0.20 -21.72
CA ASP A 389 -17.85 0.16 -21.86
C ASP A 389 -16.91 -1.02 -21.57
N TYR A 390 -17.31 -1.90 -20.64
CA TYR A 390 -16.43 -2.91 -20.06
C TYR A 390 -16.91 -4.35 -20.25
N ALA A 391 -15.95 -5.27 -20.25
CA ALA A 391 -16.18 -6.70 -20.32
C ALA A 391 -16.96 -7.23 -19.10
N THR A 392 -17.60 -8.39 -19.27
CA THR A 392 -18.39 -9.06 -18.23
C THR A 392 -17.55 -9.86 -17.23
N SER A 393 -16.23 -9.84 -17.39
CA SER A 393 -15.27 -10.45 -16.47
C SER A 393 -14.11 -9.48 -16.23
N VAL A 394 -13.65 -9.40 -14.99
CA VAL A 394 -12.53 -8.54 -14.56
C VAL A 394 -11.54 -9.39 -13.79
N LYS A 395 -10.26 -9.23 -14.11
CA LYS A 395 -9.17 -9.84 -13.35
C LYS A 395 -8.69 -8.86 -12.29
N ILE A 396 -8.51 -9.32 -11.07
CA ILE A 396 -7.94 -8.57 -9.95
C ILE A 396 -6.72 -9.34 -9.45
N ALA A 397 -5.57 -8.68 -9.39
CA ALA A 397 -4.34 -9.24 -8.83
C ALA A 397 -3.92 -8.45 -7.59
N ILE A 398 -3.30 -9.15 -6.64
CA ILE A 398 -2.78 -8.58 -5.40
C ILE A 398 -1.29 -8.91 -5.31
N GLU A 399 -0.51 -7.88 -5.00
CA GLU A 399 0.92 -7.98 -4.67
C GLU A 399 1.12 -7.37 -3.29
N GLU A 400 2.00 -7.95 -2.49
CA GLU A 400 2.61 -7.22 -1.38
C GLU A 400 3.82 -6.43 -1.93
N VAL A 401 4.04 -5.22 -1.40
CA VAL A 401 4.89 -4.21 -2.02
C VAL A 401 6.22 -4.09 -1.30
N ASP A 402 7.28 -4.42 -2.02
CA ASP A 402 8.66 -4.37 -1.54
C ASP A 402 9.48 -3.25 -2.21
N ASP A 403 9.24 -3.05 -3.50
CA ASP A 403 9.85 -2.02 -4.32
C ASP A 403 8.73 -1.31 -5.11
N THR A 404 9.00 -0.10 -5.57
CA THR A 404 8.09 0.65 -6.43
C THR A 404 8.51 0.63 -7.90
N GLU A 405 9.70 0.07 -8.22
CA GLU A 405 10.18 -0.09 -9.59
C GLU A 405 9.34 -1.12 -10.36
N SER A 406 8.64 -0.67 -11.42
CA SER A 406 7.81 -1.55 -12.25
C SER A 406 8.39 -1.79 -13.66
N ILE A 407 8.30 -3.02 -14.13
CA ILE A 407 8.61 -3.46 -15.49
C ILE A 407 7.30 -3.56 -16.28
N LYS A 408 7.27 -3.01 -17.49
CA LYS A 408 6.10 -3.11 -18.39
C LYS A 408 6.11 -4.41 -19.18
N ASN A 409 4.97 -5.09 -19.19
CA ASN A 409 4.68 -6.28 -19.96
C ASN A 409 3.44 -6.04 -20.85
N THR A 410 3.28 -6.87 -21.87
CA THR A 410 2.09 -6.85 -22.72
C THR A 410 1.52 -8.25 -22.82
N GLU A 411 0.25 -8.39 -22.42
CA GLU A 411 -0.49 -9.65 -22.48
C GLU A 411 -1.75 -9.47 -23.30
N SER A 412 -2.31 -10.57 -23.79
CA SER A 412 -3.63 -10.54 -24.42
C SER A 412 -4.50 -11.69 -23.94
N THR A 413 -5.80 -11.43 -23.76
CA THR A 413 -6.76 -12.46 -23.35
C THR A 413 -8.09 -12.27 -24.07
N THR A 414 -8.82 -13.36 -24.24
CA THR A 414 -10.17 -13.35 -24.81
C THR A 414 -11.19 -13.08 -23.71
N VAL A 415 -12.00 -12.03 -23.87
CA VAL A 415 -13.05 -11.67 -22.90
C VAL A 415 -14.42 -11.55 -23.56
N GLU A 416 -15.47 -11.73 -22.76
CA GLU A 416 -16.86 -11.66 -23.19
C GLU A 416 -17.48 -10.28 -22.90
N PHE A 417 -18.15 -9.69 -23.88
CA PHE A 417 -18.92 -8.44 -23.79
C PHE A 417 -20.41 -8.68 -23.91
N ALA A 418 -21.19 -7.81 -23.25
CA ALA A 418 -22.64 -7.79 -23.35
C ALA A 418 -23.07 -7.35 -24.77
N GLY A 419 -23.85 -8.19 -25.46
CA GLY A 419 -24.41 -7.86 -26.76
C GLY A 419 -25.74 -7.08 -26.70
N ASN A 420 -26.34 -6.98 -25.52
CA ASN A 420 -27.67 -6.44 -25.28
C ASN A 420 -27.68 -5.01 -24.73
N ILE A 421 -26.71 -4.20 -25.15
CA ILE A 421 -26.62 -2.77 -24.84
C ILE A 421 -27.02 -1.96 -26.08
N GLY A 422 -27.86 -0.95 -25.91
CA GLY A 422 -28.17 -0.03 -27.00
C GLY A 422 -29.17 1.06 -26.65
N PHE A 423 -29.27 2.08 -27.50
CA PHE A 423 -30.14 3.23 -27.31
C PHE A 423 -31.62 2.82 -27.17
N ASP A 424 -32.32 3.47 -26.25
CA ASP A 424 -33.76 3.36 -26.06
C ASP A 424 -34.42 4.75 -26.08
N ILE A 425 -35.40 4.93 -26.97
CA ILE A 425 -36.06 6.21 -27.20
C ILE A 425 -36.87 6.65 -25.97
N SER A 426 -37.44 5.71 -25.22
CA SER A 426 -38.27 5.99 -24.04
C SER A 426 -37.43 6.57 -22.91
N TRP A 427 -36.19 6.08 -22.78
CA TRP A 427 -35.23 6.56 -21.79
C TRP A 427 -34.39 7.74 -22.29
N GLY A 428 -34.31 7.96 -23.61
CA GLY A 428 -33.48 9.00 -24.21
C GLY A 428 -31.98 8.76 -24.04
N THR A 429 -31.56 7.52 -23.74
CA THR A 429 -30.17 7.16 -23.45
C THR A 429 -29.89 5.69 -23.81
N THR A 430 -28.63 5.27 -23.76
CA THR A 430 -28.23 3.86 -23.84
C THR A 430 -28.70 3.10 -22.60
N VAL A 431 -29.27 1.92 -22.82
CA VAL A 431 -29.75 1.04 -21.76
C VAL A 431 -29.28 -0.39 -21.97
N LYS A 432 -29.25 -1.16 -20.87
CA LYS A 432 -29.18 -2.61 -20.93
C LYS A 432 -30.59 -3.18 -21.21
N LYS A 433 -30.70 -4.08 -22.18
CA LYS A 433 -31.96 -4.70 -22.62
C LYS A 433 -32.02 -6.17 -22.20
N GLY A 434 -32.96 -6.51 -21.35
CA GLY A 434 -33.17 -7.85 -20.82
C GLY A 434 -32.23 -8.22 -19.67
N LEU A 435 -32.67 -9.22 -18.89
CA LEU A 435 -31.88 -9.84 -17.84
C LEU A 435 -30.73 -10.66 -18.44
N LYS A 436 -29.60 -10.73 -17.73
CA LYS A 436 -28.36 -11.35 -18.20
C LYS A 436 -27.95 -10.81 -19.57
N PHE A 437 -27.68 -11.67 -20.53
CA PHE A 437 -27.41 -11.29 -21.92
C PHE A 437 -28.68 -11.04 -22.75
N GLY A 438 -29.89 -11.18 -22.18
CA GLY A 438 -31.16 -11.09 -22.90
C GLY A 438 -31.24 -12.08 -24.07
N ALA A 439 -31.97 -11.70 -25.12
CA ALA A 439 -32.04 -12.44 -26.38
C ALA A 439 -30.80 -12.26 -27.29
N SER A 440 -29.91 -11.32 -26.98
CA SER A 440 -28.72 -11.01 -27.79
C SER A 440 -27.52 -11.87 -27.37
N ALA A 441 -26.79 -12.41 -28.34
CA ALA A 441 -25.58 -13.18 -28.07
C ALA A 441 -24.44 -12.29 -27.55
N LYS A 442 -23.61 -12.87 -26.68
CA LYS A 442 -22.35 -12.28 -26.22
C LYS A 442 -21.43 -11.99 -27.41
N LYS A 443 -20.53 -11.03 -27.26
CA LYS A 443 -19.43 -10.80 -28.21
C LYS A 443 -18.11 -11.20 -27.55
N ASN A 444 -17.29 -12.00 -28.25
CA ASN A 444 -15.97 -12.38 -27.78
C ASN A 444 -14.92 -11.57 -28.53
N HIS A 445 -14.04 -10.90 -27.80
CA HIS A 445 -12.93 -10.17 -28.38
C HIS A 445 -11.64 -10.48 -27.64
N ILE A 446 -10.52 -10.45 -28.37
CA ILE A 446 -9.18 -10.50 -27.78
C ILE A 446 -8.80 -9.06 -27.44
N ILE A 447 -8.42 -8.82 -26.19
CA ILE A 447 -7.97 -7.52 -25.70
C ILE A 447 -6.50 -7.64 -25.31
N GLY A 448 -5.70 -6.65 -25.71
CA GLY A 448 -4.35 -6.44 -25.19
C GLY A 448 -4.38 -5.59 -23.91
N PHE A 449 -3.61 -6.00 -22.90
CA PHE A 449 -3.37 -5.28 -21.66
C PHE A 449 -1.89 -4.91 -21.58
N GLU A 450 -1.59 -3.64 -21.31
CA GLU A 450 -0.30 -3.28 -20.71
C GLU A 450 -0.40 -3.66 -19.24
N SER A 451 0.30 -4.72 -18.83
CA SER A 451 0.43 -5.10 -17.43
C SER A 451 1.78 -4.62 -16.91
N THR A 452 1.87 -4.37 -15.62
CA THR A 452 3.16 -4.11 -14.99
C THR A 452 3.48 -5.20 -13.98
N THR A 453 4.72 -5.67 -13.96
CA THR A 453 5.26 -6.49 -12.87
C THR A 453 6.15 -5.59 -12.03
N THR A 454 5.93 -5.57 -10.73
CA THR A 454 6.77 -4.79 -9.83
C THR A 454 7.95 -5.67 -9.43
N LYS A 455 9.17 -5.14 -9.52
CA LYS A 455 10.38 -5.88 -9.18
C LYS A 455 10.42 -6.08 -7.66
N GLY A 456 10.89 -7.23 -7.19
CA GLY A 456 10.99 -7.49 -5.74
C GLY A 456 9.69 -7.96 -5.10
N ASN A 457 8.55 -7.35 -5.48
CA ASN A 457 7.22 -7.61 -4.90
C ASN A 457 6.80 -9.08 -4.85
N ASP A 458 6.15 -9.43 -3.75
CA ASP A 458 5.50 -10.71 -3.54
C ASP A 458 4.16 -10.83 -4.28
N GLU A 459 4.17 -11.47 -5.45
CA GLU A 459 2.93 -11.81 -6.19
C GLU A 459 2.08 -12.85 -5.43
N LEU A 460 0.86 -12.47 -5.03
CA LEU A 460 -0.09 -13.35 -4.33
C LEU A 460 -1.13 -14.00 -5.26
N GLY A 461 -1.07 -13.64 -6.54
CA GLY A 461 -1.87 -14.21 -7.63
C GLY A 461 -3.12 -13.40 -7.98
N GLU A 462 -3.95 -13.98 -8.84
CA GLU A 462 -5.07 -13.32 -9.48
C GLU A 462 -6.39 -14.08 -9.33
N VAL A 463 -7.49 -13.32 -9.25
CA VAL A 463 -8.85 -13.84 -9.28
C VAL A 463 -9.63 -13.25 -10.45
N VAL A 464 -10.57 -14.02 -11.01
CA VAL A 464 -11.48 -13.54 -12.05
C VAL A 464 -12.88 -13.36 -11.47
N VAL A 465 -13.35 -12.13 -11.47
CA VAL A 465 -14.69 -11.73 -11.02
C VAL A 465 -15.58 -11.64 -12.24
N ASN A 466 -16.71 -12.35 -12.25
CA ASN A 466 -17.68 -12.25 -13.34
C ASN A 466 -18.86 -11.39 -12.90
N PHE A 467 -19.34 -10.54 -13.81
CA PHE A 467 -20.51 -9.70 -13.58
C PHE A 467 -21.72 -10.54 -13.11
N GLY A 468 -21.88 -11.72 -13.72
CA GLY A 468 -22.95 -12.64 -13.45
C GLY A 468 -22.79 -13.55 -12.23
N ASP A 469 -21.64 -13.52 -11.54
CA ASP A 469 -21.50 -14.25 -10.28
C ASP A 469 -22.42 -13.63 -9.21
N PRO A 470 -23.11 -14.44 -8.38
CA PRO A 470 -23.86 -13.92 -7.25
C PRO A 470 -22.95 -13.11 -6.33
N VAL A 471 -23.39 -11.94 -5.89
CA VAL A 471 -22.61 -11.12 -4.93
C VAL A 471 -22.73 -11.67 -3.52
N MET A 472 -23.95 -12.05 -3.13
CA MET A 472 -24.31 -12.59 -1.83
C MET A 472 -24.87 -13.99 -2.02
N VAL A 473 -24.57 -14.90 -1.11
CA VAL A 473 -24.99 -16.30 -1.18
C VAL A 473 -25.97 -16.67 -0.06
N GLU A 474 -25.88 -16.02 1.10
CA GLU A 474 -26.76 -16.26 2.24
C GLU A 474 -27.10 -14.95 3.00
N GLU A 475 -28.26 -14.93 3.66
CA GLU A 475 -28.76 -13.81 4.50
C GLU A 475 -28.40 -13.96 5.99
N SER A 476 -27.65 -15.00 6.32
CA SER A 476 -27.27 -15.32 7.70
C SER A 476 -26.17 -16.36 7.74
N SER A 477 -25.39 -16.37 8.82
CA SER A 477 -24.49 -17.48 9.16
C SER A 477 -24.86 -18.11 10.50
N ILE A 478 -24.21 -19.21 10.84
CA ILE A 478 -24.29 -19.85 12.14
C ILE A 478 -23.01 -19.50 12.93
N ASP A 479 -23.17 -18.96 14.14
CA ASP A 479 -22.03 -18.66 15.01
C ASP A 479 -21.48 -19.92 15.71
N TRP A 480 -20.38 -19.76 16.44
CA TRP A 480 -19.74 -20.84 17.19
C TRP A 480 -20.62 -21.45 18.28
N ALA A 481 -21.68 -20.74 18.72
CA ALA A 481 -22.66 -21.20 19.70
C ALA A 481 -23.91 -21.82 19.04
N GLY A 482 -23.95 -21.90 17.70
CA GLY A 482 -25.07 -22.44 16.94
C GLY A 482 -26.22 -21.46 16.70
N ASN A 483 -26.06 -20.18 17.04
CA ASN A 483 -27.07 -19.16 16.80
C ASN A 483 -27.01 -18.66 15.35
N LYS A 484 -28.18 -18.44 14.76
CA LYS A 484 -28.32 -17.81 13.45
C LYS A 484 -28.09 -16.29 13.60
N ILE A 485 -27.03 -15.78 12.99
CA ILE A 485 -26.75 -14.34 12.93
C ILE A 485 -27.10 -13.84 11.53
N PHE A 486 -27.97 -12.84 11.44
CA PHE A 486 -28.40 -12.25 10.18
C PHE A 486 -27.43 -11.15 9.75
N TYR A 487 -26.72 -11.39 8.65
CA TYR A 487 -25.88 -10.42 7.96
C TYR A 487 -25.59 -10.92 6.53
N PRO A 488 -25.22 -10.02 5.59
CA PRO A 488 -24.88 -10.42 4.22
C PRO A 488 -23.67 -11.38 4.20
N VAL A 489 -23.88 -12.61 3.74
CA VAL A 489 -22.81 -13.57 3.48
C VAL A 489 -22.41 -13.44 2.01
N LEU A 490 -21.26 -12.82 1.77
CA LEU A 490 -20.73 -12.58 0.43
C LEU A 490 -20.18 -13.85 -0.21
N ASN A 491 -20.12 -13.85 -1.54
CA ASN A 491 -19.64 -14.98 -2.31
C ASN A 491 -18.14 -15.26 -2.03
N PRO A 492 -17.77 -16.45 -1.51
CA PRO A 492 -16.40 -16.76 -1.11
C PRO A 492 -15.51 -17.25 -2.27
N LYS A 493 -16.02 -17.23 -3.51
CA LYS A 493 -15.36 -17.84 -4.70
C LYS A 493 -14.05 -17.17 -5.11
N TYR A 494 -13.83 -15.91 -4.75
CA TYR A 494 -12.68 -15.15 -5.24
C TYR A 494 -11.47 -15.38 -4.35
N TYR A 495 -10.73 -16.47 -4.60
CA TYR A 495 -9.54 -16.81 -3.84
C TYR A 495 -8.42 -17.40 -4.70
N THR A 496 -7.20 -17.29 -4.20
CA THR A 496 -5.98 -17.93 -4.71
C THR A 496 -5.44 -18.92 -3.67
N GLY A 497 -4.24 -19.47 -3.89
CA GLY A 497 -3.54 -20.22 -2.84
C GLY A 497 -3.16 -19.37 -1.62
N TRP A 498 -3.18 -18.04 -1.75
CA TRP A 498 -2.63 -17.10 -0.76
C TRP A 498 -3.66 -16.16 -0.14
N TYR A 499 -4.71 -15.77 -0.86
CA TYR A 499 -5.71 -14.84 -0.34
C TYR A 499 -7.14 -15.15 -0.82
N ARG A 500 -8.12 -14.55 -0.14
CA ARG A 500 -9.51 -14.41 -0.56
C ARG A 500 -9.91 -12.93 -0.57
N LEU A 501 -10.62 -12.53 -1.61
CA LEU A 501 -11.31 -11.25 -1.70
C LEU A 501 -12.81 -11.44 -1.48
N TYR A 502 -13.37 -10.51 -0.71
CA TYR A 502 -14.81 -10.32 -0.61
C TYR A 502 -15.14 -9.09 -1.43
N ILE A 503 -15.99 -9.24 -2.44
CA ILE A 503 -16.22 -8.20 -3.43
C ILE A 503 -17.72 -7.93 -3.54
N ALA A 504 -18.10 -6.66 -3.44
CA ALA A 504 -19.48 -6.23 -3.58
C ALA A 504 -19.56 -4.81 -4.14
N PRO A 505 -20.60 -4.48 -4.92
CA PRO A 505 -20.88 -3.11 -5.29
C PRO A 505 -21.45 -2.33 -4.10
N GLU A 506 -20.89 -1.15 -3.85
CA GLU A 506 -21.36 -0.22 -2.82
C GLU A 506 -21.84 1.09 -3.44
N GLU A 507 -22.86 1.68 -2.82
CA GLU A 507 -23.29 3.05 -3.14
C GLU A 507 -22.28 4.06 -2.57
N MET A 508 -21.79 4.95 -3.43
CA MET A 508 -20.72 5.93 -3.12
C MET A 508 -21.01 7.32 -3.67
#